data_AF-A0A7V9IFA6-F1
#
_entry.id   AF-A0A7V9IFA6-F1
#
_cell.length_a   1.000
_cell.length_b   1.000
_cell.length_c   1.000
_cell.angle_alpha   90.00
_cell.angle_beta   90.00
_cell.angle_gamma   90.00
#
_symmetry.space_group_name_H-M   'P 1'
#
loop_
_entity.id
_entity.type
_entity.pdbx_description
1 polymer ?
#
loop_
_entity_poly.entity_id
_entity_poly.type
_entity_poly.pdbx_seq_one_letter_code
_entity_poly.pdbx_strand_id
1 'polypeptide(L)'
;MSTSTKDGTGNGKRLAAAGATAAAVVRLDGSDPLGGTSAERLVREVAAQLVDQADEIAATMVHAYELEIPAYAALSDQALRDDVHAVSSAMVRCWLAVMSTGEAVTPELLEPMLEGARRRAAQGVELHSMLRAYRVGIRVMWSEITGSASWRRGALDGAVGQVATWALDFADKISTAVASAYLEQSEQLA
;
A
#
# COMPACT_ATOMS: atom_id res chain seq x y z
N MET A 1 5.45 26.50 -54.61
CA MET A 1 6.27 27.24 -53.63
C MET A 1 5.31 28.13 -52.85
N SER A 2 4.65 27.60 -51.83
CA SER A 2 5.13 27.44 -50.44
C SER A 2 5.17 28.76 -49.69
N THR A 3 4.16 29.00 -48.85
CA THR A 3 4.19 29.24 -47.39
C THR A 3 2.80 29.78 -46.97
N SER A 4 1.98 29.02 -46.24
CA SER A 4 1.89 28.97 -44.77
C SER A 4 1.45 30.33 -44.20
N THR A 5 0.23 30.46 -43.67
CA THR A 5 -0.03 30.29 -42.23
C THR A 5 -1.52 30.01 -41.99
N LYS A 6 -1.84 28.88 -41.33
CA LYS A 6 -3.15 28.58 -40.75
C LYS A 6 -3.17 29.13 -39.32
N ASP A 7 -4.03 30.11 -39.06
CA ASP A 7 -4.42 30.47 -37.70
C ASP A 7 -5.36 29.40 -37.14
N GLY A 8 -4.77 28.49 -36.37
CA GLY A 8 -5.50 27.54 -35.53
C GLY A 8 -5.79 28.19 -34.18
N THR A 9 -6.94 28.85 -34.04
CA THR A 9 -7.44 29.29 -32.74
C THR A 9 -7.84 28.06 -31.93
N GLY A 10 -6.88 27.55 -31.15
CA GLY A 10 -7.08 26.52 -30.14
C GLY A 10 -8.01 27.05 -29.04
N ASN A 11 -9.29 26.72 -29.12
CA ASN A 11 -10.23 26.97 -28.05
C ASN A 11 -9.98 25.93 -26.94
N GLY A 12 -9.19 26.33 -25.95
CA GLY A 12 -8.92 25.57 -24.75
C GLY A 12 -10.19 25.34 -23.94
N LYS A 13 -10.82 24.19 -24.14
CA LYS A 13 -11.68 23.58 -23.12
C LYS A 13 -10.77 23.09 -22.00
N ARG A 14 -10.53 23.97 -21.02
CA ARG A 14 -10.08 23.61 -19.68
C ARG A 14 -11.03 22.54 -19.14
N LEU A 15 -10.61 21.27 -19.15
CA LEU A 15 -11.18 20.29 -18.24
C LEU A 15 -10.74 20.73 -16.84
N ALA A 16 -11.70 21.23 -16.07
CA ALA A 16 -11.57 21.29 -14.63
C ALA A 16 -11.30 19.86 -14.15
N ALA A 17 -10.10 19.61 -13.65
CA ALA A 17 -9.84 18.45 -12.81
C ALA A 17 -10.67 18.67 -11.54
N ALA A 18 -11.88 18.10 -11.54
CA ALA A 18 -12.69 17.99 -10.36
C ALA A 18 -11.89 17.16 -9.34
N GLY A 19 -11.65 17.75 -8.16
CA GLY A 19 -11.05 17.05 -7.04
C GLY A 19 -11.81 15.77 -6.77
N ALA A 20 -11.18 14.64 -7.09
CA ALA A 20 -11.60 13.35 -6.59
C ALA A 20 -11.30 13.38 -5.10
N THR A 21 -12.35 13.42 -4.30
CA THR A 21 -12.26 13.37 -2.84
C THR A 21 -11.47 12.10 -2.48
N ALA A 22 -10.34 12.26 -1.80
CA ALA A 22 -9.43 11.18 -1.37
C ALA A 22 -10.02 10.22 -0.31
N ALA A 23 -11.34 10.02 -0.32
CA ALA A 23 -12.07 9.09 0.54
C ALA A 23 -12.97 8.18 -0.30
N ALA A 24 -12.50 7.75 -1.47
CA ALA A 24 -13.06 6.56 -2.12
C ALA A 24 -12.72 5.37 -1.20
N VAL A 25 -13.67 5.04 -0.32
CA VAL A 25 -13.67 3.80 0.47
C VAL A 25 -13.22 2.68 -0.45
N VAL A 26 -12.08 2.08 -0.12
CA VAL A 26 -11.44 1.05 -0.94
C VAL A 26 -12.29 -0.20 -0.85
N ARG A 27 -13.36 -0.26 -1.64
CA ARG A 27 -14.05 -1.52 -1.88
C ARG A 27 -13.07 -2.43 -2.60
N LEU A 28 -12.67 -3.51 -1.93
CA LEU A 28 -12.53 -4.78 -2.64
C LEU A 28 -13.85 -4.95 -3.37
N ASP A 29 -13.81 -5.12 -4.69
CA ASP A 29 -15.04 -5.18 -5.47
C ASP A 29 -15.96 -6.26 -4.89
N GLY A 30 -17.26 -6.11 -5.10
CA GLY A 30 -18.28 -7.00 -4.51
C GLY A 30 -18.24 -8.45 -5.02
N SER A 31 -17.19 -8.84 -5.76
CA SER A 31 -16.81 -10.23 -5.96
C SER A 31 -15.97 -10.65 -4.77
N ASP A 32 -16.51 -11.47 -3.89
CA ASP A 32 -15.78 -12.11 -2.80
C ASP A 32 -14.49 -12.77 -3.35
N PRO A 33 -13.31 -12.13 -3.24
CA PRO A 33 -12.09 -12.63 -3.88
C PRO A 33 -11.51 -13.80 -3.10
N LEU A 34 -12.01 -14.03 -1.87
CA LEU A 34 -11.78 -15.21 -1.05
C LEU A 34 -12.89 -16.25 -1.21
N GLY A 35 -13.78 -16.08 -2.21
CA GLY A 35 -14.99 -16.86 -2.47
C GLY A 35 -14.78 -18.37 -2.41
N GLY A 36 -14.89 -18.88 -1.19
CA GLY A 36 -14.52 -20.24 -0.83
C GLY A 36 -14.21 -20.30 0.66
N THR A 37 -15.08 -20.97 1.42
CA THR A 37 -14.95 -21.06 2.89
C THR A 37 -13.56 -21.54 3.36
N SER A 38 -12.82 -22.28 2.54
CA SER A 38 -11.44 -22.71 2.83
C SER A 38 -10.41 -21.59 2.71
N ALA A 39 -10.50 -20.71 1.70
CA ALA A 39 -9.58 -19.59 1.54
C ALA A 39 -9.79 -18.55 2.64
N GLU A 40 -11.04 -18.21 2.94
CA GLU A 40 -11.38 -17.31 4.05
C GLU A 40 -10.88 -17.85 5.40
N ARG A 41 -11.10 -19.14 5.69
CA ARG A 41 -10.60 -19.77 6.93
C ARG A 41 -9.08 -19.72 6.99
N LEU A 42 -8.39 -20.07 5.91
CA LEU A 42 -6.94 -20.04 5.85
C LEU A 42 -6.40 -18.64 6.15
N VAL A 43 -6.95 -17.61 5.51
CA VAL A 43 -6.52 -16.23 5.67
C VAL A 43 -6.77 -15.73 7.10
N ARG A 44 -7.91 -16.07 7.71
CA ARG A 44 -8.21 -15.76 9.12
C ARG A 44 -7.27 -16.50 10.09
N GLU A 45 -6.97 -17.76 9.85
CA GLU A 45 -6.03 -18.54 10.68
C GLU A 45 -4.60 -17.99 10.60
N VAL A 46 -4.16 -17.56 9.42
CA VAL A 46 -2.87 -16.89 9.25
C VAL A 46 -2.87 -15.55 9.99
N ALA A 47 -3.93 -14.76 9.87
CA ALA A 47 -4.01 -13.48 10.55
C ALA A 47 -3.97 -13.62 12.07
N ALA A 48 -4.72 -14.58 12.63
CA ALA A 48 -4.68 -14.90 14.05
C ALA A 48 -3.29 -15.36 14.52
N GLN A 49 -2.52 -16.03 13.66
CA GLN A 49 -1.15 -16.43 13.97
C GLN A 49 -0.17 -15.24 14.00
N LEU A 50 -0.38 -14.24 13.14
CA LEU A 50 0.57 -13.15 12.92
C LEU A 50 0.22 -11.85 13.67
N VAL A 51 -0.98 -11.72 14.23
CA VAL A 51 -1.45 -10.47 14.88
C VAL A 51 -0.53 -9.97 15.99
N ASP A 52 -0.02 -10.88 16.83
CA ASP A 52 0.87 -10.53 17.94
C ASP A 52 2.32 -10.26 17.47
N GLN A 53 2.63 -10.54 16.20
CA GLN A 53 3.96 -10.35 15.60
C GLN A 53 4.01 -9.09 14.72
N ALA A 54 2.98 -8.25 14.74
CA ALA A 54 2.85 -7.12 13.82
C ALA A 54 4.06 -6.17 13.87
N ASP A 55 4.58 -5.87 15.06
CA ASP A 55 5.75 -5.00 15.23
C ASP A 55 7.06 -5.69 14.81
N GLU A 56 7.19 -7.01 15.00
CA GLU A 56 8.36 -7.77 14.54
C GLU A 56 8.41 -7.82 13.01
N ILE A 57 7.25 -8.03 12.37
CA ILE A 57 7.14 -8.00 10.91
C ILE A 57 7.45 -6.60 10.38
N ALA A 58 6.97 -5.55 11.06
CA ALA A 58 7.30 -4.18 10.71
C ALA A 58 8.81 -3.90 10.82
N ALA A 59 9.48 -4.41 11.85
CA ALA A 59 10.93 -4.31 11.97
C ALA A 59 11.64 -5.01 10.81
N THR A 60 11.17 -6.19 10.39
CA THR A 60 11.66 -6.90 9.20
C THR A 60 11.46 -6.07 7.92
N MET A 61 10.32 -5.40 7.76
CA MET A 61 10.10 -4.48 6.64
C MET A 61 11.10 -3.33 6.65
N VAL A 62 11.26 -2.64 7.78
CA VAL A 62 12.16 -1.49 7.90
C VAL A 62 13.60 -1.91 7.61
N HIS A 63 14.03 -3.06 8.13
CA HIS A 63 15.33 -3.61 7.81
C HIS A 63 15.50 -3.87 6.30
N ALA A 64 14.49 -4.42 5.63
CA ALA A 64 14.52 -4.59 4.19
C ALA A 64 14.55 -3.25 3.42
N TYR A 65 13.91 -2.20 3.92
CA TYR A 65 13.98 -0.85 3.33
C TYR A 65 15.41 -0.29 3.42
N GLU A 66 16.04 -0.41 4.59
CA GLU A 66 17.41 0.05 4.82
C GLU A 66 18.41 -0.71 3.93
N LEU A 67 18.18 -2.00 3.65
CA LEU A 67 19.05 -2.80 2.77
C LEU A 67 18.84 -2.52 1.28
N GLU A 68 17.60 -2.30 0.85
CA GLU A 68 17.24 -2.29 -0.58
C GLU A 68 17.04 -0.89 -1.16
N ILE A 69 16.91 0.14 -0.31
CA ILE A 69 16.50 1.48 -0.75
C ILE A 69 17.50 2.52 -0.21
N PRO A 70 18.41 3.04 -1.07
CA PRO A 70 19.44 3.99 -0.64
C PRO A 70 18.90 5.21 0.10
N ALA A 71 17.71 5.72 -0.30
CA ALA A 71 17.07 6.85 0.38
C ALA A 71 16.66 6.54 1.83
N TYR A 72 16.26 5.30 2.13
CA TYR A 72 15.92 4.87 3.49
C TYR A 72 17.16 4.52 4.30
N ALA A 73 18.18 3.94 3.67
CA ALA A 73 19.48 3.69 4.30
C ALA A 73 20.18 4.98 4.76
N ALA A 74 19.96 6.08 4.03
CA ALA A 74 20.56 7.38 4.31
C ALA A 74 19.80 8.20 5.37
N LEU A 75 18.67 7.70 5.91
CA LEU A 75 17.90 8.42 6.93
C LEU A 75 18.69 8.48 8.25
N SER A 76 19.17 9.67 8.60
CA SER A 76 19.87 9.92 9.87
C SER A 76 18.97 10.46 10.98
N ASP A 77 17.81 11.01 10.64
CA ASP A 77 16.85 11.56 11.60
C ASP A 77 16.10 10.43 12.32
N GLN A 78 16.28 10.34 13.64
CA GLN A 78 15.64 9.30 14.45
C GLN A 78 14.11 9.41 14.45
N ALA A 79 13.55 10.62 14.48
CA ALA A 79 12.09 10.80 14.46
C ALA A 79 11.49 10.31 13.14
N LEU A 80 12.20 10.51 12.02
CA LEU A 80 11.80 9.99 10.72
C LEU A 80 11.89 8.45 10.69
N ARG A 81 12.96 7.86 11.24
CA ARG A 81 13.09 6.39 11.33
C ARG A 81 11.97 5.76 12.18
N ASP A 82 11.69 6.34 13.34
CA ASP A 82 10.60 5.89 14.23
C ASP A 82 9.24 5.98 13.52
N ASP A 83 9.03 7.04 12.75
CA ASP A 83 7.83 7.22 11.97
C ASP A 83 7.72 6.22 10.79
N VAL A 84 8.83 5.88 10.12
CA VAL A 84 8.83 4.79 9.11
C VAL A 84 8.41 3.47 9.75
N HIS A 85 8.90 3.17 10.95
CA HIS A 85 8.52 1.97 11.69
C HIS A 85 7.04 1.99 12.09
N ALA A 86 6.54 3.11 12.60
CA ALA A 86 5.14 3.27 12.96
C ALA A 86 4.19 3.08 11.77
N VAL A 87 4.50 3.68 10.62
CA VAL A 87 3.72 3.51 9.38
C VAL A 87 3.79 2.06 8.87
N SER A 88 4.96 1.42 8.95
CA SER A 88 5.12 0.00 8.58
C SER A 88 4.27 -0.90 9.46
N SER A 89 4.28 -0.66 10.77
CA SER A 89 3.45 -1.39 11.73
C SER A 89 1.95 -1.17 11.52
N ALA A 90 1.53 0.06 11.18
CA ALA A 90 0.15 0.34 10.78
C ALA A 90 -0.25 -0.42 9.51
N MET A 91 0.63 -0.50 8.51
CA MET A 91 0.39 -1.25 7.28
C MET A 91 0.25 -2.76 7.56
N VAL A 92 1.09 -3.34 8.42
CA VAL A 92 0.97 -4.75 8.86
C VAL A 92 -0.39 -4.99 9.52
N ARG A 93 -0.76 -4.15 10.51
CA ARG A 93 -2.04 -4.27 11.22
C ARG A 93 -3.24 -4.09 10.30
N CYS A 94 -3.18 -3.16 9.34
CA CYS A 94 -4.21 -2.97 8.33
C CYS A 94 -4.43 -4.26 7.53
N TRP A 95 -3.36 -4.92 7.10
CA TRP A 95 -3.47 -6.14 6.31
C TRP A 95 -4.05 -7.30 7.12
N LEU A 96 -3.55 -7.48 8.35
CA LEU A 96 -4.03 -8.51 9.27
C LEU A 96 -5.49 -8.28 9.69
N ALA A 97 -5.93 -7.03 9.81
CA ALA A 97 -7.33 -6.69 10.08
C ALA A 97 -8.22 -7.12 8.90
N VAL A 98 -7.87 -6.75 7.66
CA VAL A 98 -8.61 -7.16 6.45
C VAL A 98 -8.67 -8.69 6.34
N MET A 99 -7.56 -9.37 6.60
CA MET A 99 -7.53 -10.84 6.61
C MET A 99 -8.43 -11.44 7.70
N SER A 100 -8.45 -10.83 8.88
CA SER A 100 -9.21 -11.31 10.04
C SER A 100 -10.70 -11.09 9.90
N THR A 101 -11.14 -9.99 9.27
CA THR A 101 -12.57 -9.64 9.13
C THR A 101 -13.15 -10.08 7.80
N GLY A 102 -12.33 -10.15 6.74
CA GLY A 102 -12.78 -10.28 5.35
C GLY A 102 -13.39 -8.98 4.80
N GLU A 103 -13.35 -7.89 5.56
CA GLU A 103 -13.94 -6.61 5.17
C GLU A 103 -12.96 -5.77 4.35
N ALA A 104 -13.51 -4.84 3.58
CA ALA A 104 -12.74 -3.85 2.84
C ALA A 104 -11.88 -2.97 3.76
N VAL A 105 -10.77 -2.43 3.24
CA VAL A 105 -9.95 -1.44 3.95
C VAL A 105 -10.80 -0.20 4.23
N THR A 106 -10.96 0.15 5.50
CA THR A 106 -11.66 1.37 5.89
C THR A 106 -10.75 2.59 5.75
N PRO A 107 -11.30 3.80 5.57
CA PRO A 107 -10.50 5.03 5.55
C PRO A 107 -9.63 5.19 6.80
N GLU A 108 -10.14 4.81 7.97
CA GLU A 108 -9.43 4.92 9.25
C GLU A 108 -8.21 3.99 9.31
N LEU A 109 -8.31 2.79 8.73
CA LEU A 109 -7.18 1.88 8.62
C LEU A 109 -6.12 2.39 7.63
N LEU A 110 -6.54 3.12 6.59
CA LEU A 110 -5.66 3.64 5.55
C LEU A 110 -4.91 4.92 5.97
N GLU A 111 -5.53 5.74 6.82
CA GLU A 111 -5.04 7.08 7.18
C GLU A 111 -3.57 7.13 7.65
N PRO A 112 -3.06 6.22 8.49
CA PRO A 112 -1.66 6.25 8.90
C PRO A 112 -0.67 6.20 7.72
N MET A 113 -1.01 5.45 6.67
CA MET A 113 -0.20 5.33 5.45
C MET A 113 -0.32 6.58 4.58
N LEU A 114 -1.50 7.19 4.50
CA LEU A 114 -1.69 8.47 3.78
C LEU A 114 -0.91 9.59 4.47
N GLU A 115 -1.02 9.69 5.79
CA GLU A 115 -0.31 10.70 6.58
C GLU A 115 1.20 10.46 6.51
N GLY A 116 1.63 9.19 6.54
CA GLY A 116 3.00 8.79 6.28
C GLY A 116 3.51 9.28 4.91
N ALA A 117 2.69 9.18 3.87
CA ALA A 117 3.02 9.65 2.52
C ALA A 117 3.14 11.18 2.44
N ARG A 118 2.21 11.91 3.06
CA ARG A 118 2.28 13.38 3.16
C ARG A 118 3.54 13.83 3.88
N ARG A 119 3.91 13.18 4.99
CA ARG A 119 5.17 13.47 5.69
C ARG A 119 6.40 13.24 4.81
N ARG A 120 6.43 12.18 3.99
CA ARG A 120 7.58 11.91 3.08
C ARG A 120 7.71 12.98 2.01
N ALA A 121 6.58 13.46 1.47
CA ALA A 121 6.58 14.60 0.56
C ALA A 121 7.16 15.85 1.23
N ALA A 122 6.70 16.18 2.44
CA ALA A 122 7.20 17.32 3.21
C ALA A 122 8.69 17.21 3.58
N GLN A 123 9.21 16.00 3.70
CA GLN A 123 10.61 15.70 3.99
C GLN A 123 11.49 15.60 2.74
N GLY A 124 10.92 15.74 1.54
CA GLY A 124 11.64 15.66 0.27
C GLY A 124 12.10 14.23 -0.10
N VAL A 125 11.47 13.19 0.46
CA VAL A 125 11.76 11.80 0.07
C VAL A 125 11.15 11.52 -1.30
N GLU A 126 11.98 11.22 -2.30
CA GLU A 126 11.53 10.94 -3.66
C GLU A 126 10.37 9.92 -3.74
N LEU A 127 9.32 10.25 -4.51
CA LEU A 127 8.13 9.40 -4.70
C LEU A 127 8.50 7.96 -5.10
N HIS A 128 9.46 7.80 -6.01
CA HIS A 128 9.86 6.47 -6.46
C HIS A 128 10.48 5.63 -5.33
N SER A 129 11.19 6.27 -4.39
CA SER A 129 11.80 5.62 -3.23
C SER A 129 10.73 5.22 -2.22
N MET A 130 9.74 6.09 -1.98
CA MET A 130 8.59 5.76 -1.15
C MET A 130 7.78 4.61 -1.72
N LEU A 131 7.45 4.64 -3.02
CA LEU A 131 6.72 3.53 -3.67
C LEU A 131 7.54 2.25 -3.73
N ARG A 132 8.88 2.33 -3.72
CA ARG A 132 9.74 1.14 -3.56
C ARG A 132 9.57 0.54 -2.17
N ALA A 133 9.48 1.35 -1.11
CA ALA A 133 9.26 0.87 0.25
C ALA A 133 7.93 0.10 0.37
N TYR A 134 6.83 0.63 -0.17
CA TYR A 134 5.55 -0.10 -0.19
C TYR A 134 5.66 -1.46 -0.89
N ARG A 135 6.31 -1.53 -2.06
CA ARG A 135 6.51 -2.81 -2.78
C ARG A 135 7.36 -3.80 -1.98
N VAL A 136 8.40 -3.33 -1.29
CA VAL A 136 9.22 -4.17 -0.41
C VAL A 136 8.40 -4.66 0.79
N GLY A 137 7.61 -3.79 1.41
CA GLY A 137 6.75 -4.14 2.55
C GLY A 137 5.71 -5.20 2.17
N ILE A 138 5.09 -5.04 0.99
CA ILE A 138 4.17 -6.02 0.41
C ILE A 138 4.85 -7.40 0.25
N ARG A 139 6.07 -7.42 -0.30
CA ARG A 139 6.83 -8.66 -0.48
C ARG A 139 7.21 -9.31 0.86
N VAL A 140 7.63 -8.53 1.85
CA VAL A 140 7.97 -9.04 3.19
C VAL A 140 6.75 -9.72 3.81
N MET A 141 5.62 -9.03 3.87
CA MET A 141 4.38 -9.61 4.40
C MET A 141 3.90 -10.83 3.64
N TRP A 142 4.01 -10.83 2.31
CA TRP A 142 3.69 -12.03 1.53
C TRP A 142 4.57 -13.21 1.94
N SER A 143 5.84 -12.95 2.25
CA SER A 143 6.77 -13.97 2.76
C SER A 143 6.37 -14.45 4.15
N GLU A 144 5.94 -13.55 5.05
CA GLU A 144 5.44 -13.91 6.39
C GLU A 144 4.15 -14.74 6.33
N ILE A 145 3.19 -14.31 5.50
CA ILE A 145 1.93 -15.02 5.25
C ILE A 145 2.24 -16.43 4.76
N THR A 146 3.06 -16.55 3.71
CA THR A 146 3.36 -17.84 3.08
C THR A 146 4.29 -18.74 3.91
N GLY A 147 5.12 -18.15 4.77
CA GLY A 147 5.98 -18.86 5.72
C GLY A 147 5.25 -19.39 6.96
N SER A 148 4.11 -18.79 7.30
CA SER A 148 3.30 -19.17 8.47
C SER A 148 2.91 -20.67 8.46
N ALA A 149 2.74 -21.21 9.66
CA ALA A 149 2.43 -22.63 9.82
C ALA A 149 1.03 -22.96 9.29
N SER A 150 0.06 -22.06 9.50
CA SER A 150 -1.29 -22.20 8.97
C SER A 150 -1.30 -22.20 7.44
N TRP A 151 -0.56 -21.27 6.79
CA TRP A 151 -0.44 -21.26 5.34
C TRP A 151 0.14 -22.55 4.79
N ARG A 152 1.28 -23.00 5.33
CA ARG A 152 1.96 -24.23 4.84
C ARG A 152 1.10 -25.49 4.96
N ARG A 153 0.14 -25.52 5.90
CA ARG A 153 -0.81 -26.64 6.03
C ARG A 153 -2.02 -26.49 5.11
N GLY A 154 -2.64 -25.31 5.05
CA GLY A 154 -3.93 -25.09 4.36
C GLY A 154 -3.82 -24.67 2.90
N ALA A 155 -2.67 -24.19 2.43
CA ALA A 155 -2.46 -23.75 1.04
C ALA A 155 -2.53 -24.91 0.02
N LEU A 156 -2.41 -26.16 0.47
CA LEU A 156 -2.48 -27.34 -0.39
C LEU A 156 -3.87 -27.56 -1.01
N ASP A 157 -4.90 -26.92 -0.46
CA ASP A 157 -6.30 -27.09 -0.89
C ASP A 157 -6.74 -26.10 -2.00
N GLY A 158 -5.79 -25.55 -2.78
CA GLY A 158 -6.07 -24.74 -3.97
C GLY A 158 -6.48 -23.27 -3.70
N ALA A 159 -6.54 -22.84 -2.43
CA ALA A 159 -6.86 -21.47 -2.04
C ALA A 159 -5.79 -20.43 -2.43
N VAL A 160 -4.58 -20.86 -2.78
CA VAL A 160 -3.42 -19.98 -3.04
C VAL A 160 -3.70 -18.94 -4.11
N GLY A 161 -4.35 -19.33 -5.22
CA GLY A 161 -4.61 -18.42 -6.34
C GLY A 161 -5.53 -17.27 -5.93
N GLN A 162 -6.60 -17.57 -5.17
CA GLN A 162 -7.56 -16.58 -4.68
C GLN A 162 -6.88 -15.58 -3.72
N VAL A 163 -6.12 -16.10 -2.75
CA VAL A 163 -5.42 -15.24 -1.79
C VAL A 163 -4.32 -14.42 -2.45
N ALA A 164 -3.61 -14.97 -3.45
CA ALA A 164 -2.61 -14.22 -4.20
C ALA A 164 -3.25 -13.06 -4.99
N THR A 165 -4.37 -13.30 -5.67
CA THR A 165 -5.12 -12.23 -6.37
C THR A 165 -5.56 -11.14 -5.40
N TRP A 166 -6.17 -11.52 -4.27
CA TRP A 166 -6.56 -10.56 -3.24
C TRP A 166 -5.38 -9.73 -2.71
N ALA A 167 -4.22 -10.36 -2.48
CA ALA A 167 -3.01 -9.68 -2.01
C ALA A 167 -2.47 -8.68 -3.05
N LEU A 168 -2.51 -9.04 -4.34
CA LEU A 168 -2.13 -8.15 -5.44
C LEU A 168 -3.08 -6.95 -5.57
N ASP A 169 -4.39 -7.17 -5.43
CA ASP A 169 -5.38 -6.09 -5.47
C ASP A 169 -5.20 -5.13 -4.29
N PHE A 170 -4.96 -5.65 -3.08
CA PHE A 170 -4.65 -4.84 -1.90
C PHE A 170 -3.39 -3.99 -2.15
N ALA A 171 -2.33 -4.61 -2.68
CA ALA A 171 -1.06 -3.95 -2.99
C ALA A 171 -1.21 -2.81 -4.01
N ASP A 172 -2.00 -3.02 -5.06
CA ASP A 172 -2.30 -2.01 -6.07
C ASP A 172 -3.05 -0.80 -5.47
N LYS A 173 -4.10 -1.09 -4.70
CA LYS A 173 -4.96 -0.08 -4.07
C LYS A 173 -4.20 0.79 -3.07
N ILE A 174 -3.45 0.17 -2.15
CA ILE A 174 -2.69 0.93 -1.15
C ILE A 174 -1.60 1.78 -1.80
N SER A 175 -0.87 1.21 -2.79
CA SER A 175 0.20 1.93 -3.50
C SER A 175 -0.34 3.12 -4.29
N THR A 176 -1.54 2.99 -4.87
CA THR A 176 -2.22 4.07 -5.58
C THR A 176 -2.64 5.18 -4.62
N ALA A 177 -3.30 4.83 -3.51
CA ALA A 177 -3.78 5.82 -2.55
C ALA A 177 -2.65 6.65 -1.92
N VAL A 178 -1.53 6.01 -1.56
CA VAL A 178 -0.38 6.70 -0.96
C VAL A 178 0.38 7.53 -1.99
N ALA A 179 0.40 7.12 -3.27
CA ALA A 179 0.95 7.95 -4.35
C ALA A 179 0.14 9.24 -4.53
N SER A 180 -1.19 9.13 -4.55
CA SER A 180 -2.10 10.29 -4.64
C SER A 180 -1.87 11.25 -3.47
N ALA A 181 -1.88 10.76 -2.24
CA ALA A 181 -1.65 11.60 -1.05
C ALA A 181 -0.29 12.31 -1.06
N TYR A 182 0.77 11.63 -1.54
CA TYR A 182 2.09 12.24 -1.72
C TYR A 182 2.07 13.37 -2.76
N LEU A 183 1.45 13.14 -3.91
CA LEU A 183 1.42 14.11 -5.01
C LEU A 183 0.60 15.35 -4.62
N GLU A 184 -0.57 15.15 -4.02
CA GLU A 184 -1.40 16.23 -3.48
C GLU A 184 -0.62 17.10 -2.48
N GLN A 185 0.14 16.47 -1.58
CA GLN A 185 0.98 17.19 -0.63
C GLN A 185 2.13 17.93 -1.33
N SER A 186 2.76 17.31 -2.34
CA SER A 186 3.85 17.92 -3.09
C SER A 186 3.39 19.16 -3.85
N GLU A 187 2.19 19.11 -4.43
CA GLU A 187 1.57 20.26 -5.11
C GLU A 187 1.25 21.41 -4.15
N GLN A 188 0.85 21.11 -2.90
CA GLN A 188 0.57 22.12 -1.88
C GLN A 188 1.83 22.83 -1.36
N LEU A 189 2.99 22.18 -1.45
CA LEU A 189 4.27 22.71 -0.99
C LEU A 189 5.03 23.50 -2.07
N ALA A 190 4.61 23.41 -3.33
CA ALA A 190 5.22 24.08 -4.49
C ALA A 190 4.74 25.53 -4.65
#